data_AF-A0A1G5B8B9-F1
#
_entry.id   AF-A0A1G5B8B9-F1
#
_cell.length_a   1.000
_cell.length_b   1.000
_cell.length_c   1.000
_cell.angle_alpha   90.00
_cell.angle_beta   90.00
_cell.angle_gamma   90.00
#
_symmetry.space_group_name_H-M   'P 1'
#
loop_
_entity.id
_entity.type
_entity.pdbx_description
1 polymer ?
#
loop_
_entity_poly.entity_id
_entity_poly.type
_entity_poly.pdbx_seq_one_letter_code
_entity_poly.pdbx_strand_id
1 'polypeptide(L)'
;MSGFLAAPMPWMSVPELLQGRPLVVIAPHPDDETLGCGALVFDAVAAGVATSVICVTDGSRSHPGSASHPPARLTTLRRREMEAATATLGATLHWLGHPDCAVDETADIGPLIPQGALVLASWEGDPHCDHESVARMAKAALRPDLALAFYPVWGRFGDRQAEGARRLRASPEARAAKARALACHASQMTRLIADDPSGFVMEDWRQAHFLEHPEIIIAAP
;
A
#
# COMPACT_ATOMS: atom_id res chain seq x y z
N MET A 1 -10.44 1.46 16.99
CA MET A 1 -11.67 0.84 16.44
C MET A 1 -11.68 1.11 14.93
N SER A 2 -12.11 0.15 14.12
CA SER A 2 -12.13 0.28 12.65
C SER A 2 -13.55 0.29 12.12
N GLY A 3 -14.00 1.40 11.53
CA GLY A 3 -15.33 1.55 10.95
C GLY A 3 -15.63 0.50 9.89
N PHE A 4 -14.64 0.18 9.04
CA PHE A 4 -14.73 -0.91 8.05
C PHE A 4 -15.00 -2.30 8.66
N LEU A 5 -14.68 -2.53 9.93
CA LEU A 5 -14.87 -3.82 10.59
C LEU A 5 -16.04 -3.81 11.59
N ALA A 6 -16.71 -2.65 11.74
CA ALA A 6 -17.87 -2.51 12.60
C ALA A 6 -19.16 -3.08 11.96
N ALA A 7 -19.21 -3.14 10.63
CA ALA A 7 -20.35 -3.64 9.88
C ALA A 7 -20.04 -4.98 9.16
N PRO A 8 -21.05 -5.85 8.95
CA PRO A 8 -20.89 -7.04 8.12
C PRO A 8 -20.48 -6.66 6.69
N MET A 9 -19.38 -7.21 6.21
CA MET A 9 -18.84 -6.93 4.87
C MET A 9 -18.69 -8.24 4.08
N PRO A 10 -19.10 -8.33 2.81
CA PRO A 10 -18.96 -9.57 2.05
C PRO A 10 -17.49 -9.93 1.86
N TRP A 11 -17.23 -11.23 1.72
CA TRP A 11 -15.91 -11.75 1.41
C TRP A 11 -15.71 -11.86 -0.11
N MET A 12 -14.47 -11.77 -0.53
CA MET A 12 -14.01 -11.96 -1.91
C MET A 12 -12.69 -12.71 -1.90
N SER A 13 -12.50 -13.65 -2.82
CA SER A 13 -11.24 -14.36 -3.03
C SER A 13 -10.33 -13.59 -4.00
N VAL A 14 -9.03 -13.88 -3.95
CA VAL A 14 -8.05 -13.28 -4.87
C VAL A 14 -8.39 -13.55 -6.35
N PRO A 15 -8.77 -14.77 -6.78
CA PRO A 15 -9.18 -15.00 -8.18
C PRO A 15 -10.42 -14.22 -8.59
N GLU A 16 -11.41 -14.06 -7.70
CA GLU A 16 -12.62 -13.26 -7.98
C GLU A 16 -12.29 -11.78 -8.15
N LEU A 17 -11.34 -11.25 -7.38
CA LEU A 17 -10.87 -9.87 -7.50
C LEU A 17 -10.10 -9.66 -8.81
N LEU A 18 -9.15 -10.54 -9.11
CA LEU A 18 -8.24 -10.37 -10.25
C LEU A 18 -8.93 -10.65 -11.58
N GLN A 19 -9.84 -11.62 -11.65
CA GLN A 19 -10.49 -12.05 -12.89
C GLN A 19 -9.49 -12.37 -14.03
N GLY A 20 -8.31 -12.89 -13.67
CA GLY A 20 -7.22 -13.20 -14.61
C GLY A 20 -6.43 -11.99 -15.10
N ARG A 21 -6.66 -10.79 -14.54
CA ARG A 21 -5.92 -9.57 -14.87
C ARG A 21 -4.54 -9.53 -14.18
N PRO A 22 -3.52 -8.93 -14.80
CA PRO A 22 -2.32 -8.49 -14.09
C PRO A 22 -2.67 -7.56 -12.92
N LEU A 23 -1.81 -7.51 -11.90
CA LEU A 23 -2.02 -6.68 -10.72
C LEU A 23 -0.99 -5.54 -10.66
N VAL A 24 -1.45 -4.32 -10.46
CA VAL A 24 -0.62 -3.16 -10.13
C VAL A 24 -1.12 -2.54 -8.84
N VAL A 25 -0.26 -2.42 -7.83
CA VAL A 25 -0.56 -1.69 -6.59
C VAL A 25 0.19 -0.36 -6.61
N ILE A 26 -0.50 0.75 -6.45
CA ILE A 26 0.09 2.09 -6.38
C ILE A 26 0.07 2.52 -4.91
N ALA A 27 1.25 2.54 -4.30
CA ALA A 27 1.47 2.85 -2.90
C ALA A 27 1.93 4.31 -2.73
N PRO A 28 1.21 5.13 -1.95
CA PRO A 28 1.65 6.49 -1.63
C PRO A 28 3.04 6.50 -1.01
N HIS A 29 3.24 5.78 0.08
CA HIS A 29 4.52 5.71 0.79
C HIS A 29 5.12 4.30 0.80
N PRO A 30 6.41 4.15 1.15
CA PRO A 30 7.04 2.86 1.38
C PRO A 30 6.51 2.17 2.65
N ASP A 31 5.56 1.25 2.52
CA ASP A 31 4.90 0.42 3.57
C ASP A 31 3.42 0.19 3.23
N ASP A 32 2.77 1.17 2.59
CA ASP A 32 1.36 1.16 2.23
C ASP A 32 0.97 -0.05 1.35
N GLU A 33 1.87 -0.51 0.47
CA GLU A 33 1.66 -1.71 -0.35
C GLU A 33 1.50 -2.96 0.53
N THR A 34 2.31 -3.04 1.58
CA THR A 34 2.34 -4.19 2.48
C THR A 34 1.18 -4.09 3.46
N LEU A 35 0.92 -2.90 4.03
CA LEU A 35 -0.17 -2.64 4.96
C LEU A 35 -1.53 -2.95 4.30
N GLY A 36 -1.77 -2.39 3.11
CA GLY A 36 -3.03 -2.47 2.41
C GLY A 36 -3.23 -3.74 1.58
N CYS A 37 -2.17 -4.27 0.96
CA CYS A 37 -2.27 -5.27 -0.09
C CYS A 37 -1.22 -6.38 -0.02
N GLY A 38 -0.40 -6.48 1.02
CA GLY A 38 0.73 -7.43 1.06
C GLY A 38 0.30 -8.89 0.87
N ALA A 39 -0.85 -9.27 1.43
CA ALA A 39 -1.36 -10.63 1.28
C ALA A 39 -1.93 -10.86 -0.14
N LEU A 40 -2.69 -9.89 -0.69
CA LEU A 40 -3.14 -9.91 -2.08
C LEU A 40 -1.97 -10.08 -3.06
N VAL A 41 -0.92 -9.27 -2.90
CA VAL A 41 0.26 -9.27 -3.79
C VAL A 41 0.91 -10.65 -3.78
N PHE A 42 1.12 -11.25 -2.60
CA PHE A 42 1.72 -12.57 -2.50
C PHE A 42 0.86 -13.65 -3.17
N ASP A 43 -0.45 -13.68 -2.89
CA ASP A 43 -1.35 -14.68 -3.48
C ASP A 43 -1.44 -14.53 -5.01
N ALA A 44 -1.43 -13.30 -5.52
CA ALA A 44 -1.42 -13.03 -6.96
C ALA A 44 -0.14 -13.59 -7.62
N VAL A 45 1.03 -13.30 -7.05
CA VAL A 45 2.32 -13.84 -7.53
C VAL A 45 2.34 -15.37 -7.46
N ALA A 46 1.89 -15.95 -6.35
CA ALA A 46 1.84 -17.41 -6.18
C ALA A 46 0.90 -18.09 -7.20
N ALA A 47 -0.14 -17.38 -7.66
CA ALA A 47 -1.03 -17.83 -8.73
C ALA A 47 -0.46 -17.60 -10.14
N GLY A 48 0.77 -17.10 -10.29
CA GLY A 48 1.41 -16.80 -11.57
C GLY A 48 0.93 -15.51 -12.23
N VAL A 49 0.26 -14.63 -11.49
CA VAL A 49 -0.21 -13.34 -12.01
C VAL A 49 0.94 -12.34 -12.02
N ALA A 50 1.17 -11.72 -13.18
CA ALA A 50 2.13 -10.63 -13.31
C ALA A 50 1.73 -9.48 -12.37
N THR A 51 2.58 -9.22 -11.36
CA THR A 51 2.26 -8.32 -10.24
C THR A 51 3.39 -7.32 -10.04
N SER A 52 3.03 -6.03 -9.93
CA SER A 52 3.97 -4.95 -9.67
C SER A 52 3.44 -3.95 -8.65
N VAL A 53 4.36 -3.24 -8.01
CA VAL A 53 4.09 -2.15 -7.08
C VAL A 53 4.74 -0.88 -7.62
N ILE A 54 3.98 0.22 -7.66
CA ILE A 54 4.47 1.56 -7.96
C ILE A 54 4.51 2.33 -6.65
N CYS A 55 5.71 2.65 -6.16
CA CYS A 55 5.89 3.51 -4.98
C CYS A 55 6.02 4.96 -5.41
N VAL A 56 5.10 5.81 -4.92
CA VAL A 56 4.95 7.18 -5.44
C VAL A 56 5.88 8.14 -4.73
N THR A 57 5.87 8.18 -3.39
CA THR A 57 6.70 9.10 -2.61
C THR A 57 7.86 8.41 -1.92
N ASP A 58 8.84 9.21 -1.51
CA ASP A 58 10.07 8.73 -0.93
C ASP A 58 10.03 8.51 0.59
N GLY A 59 8.92 8.91 1.23
CA GLY A 59 8.70 8.76 2.67
C GLY A 59 9.67 9.56 3.54
N SER A 60 10.32 10.59 2.99
CA SER A 60 11.42 11.34 3.63
C SER A 60 11.00 12.27 4.77
N ARG A 61 9.70 12.44 5.02
CA ARG A 61 9.19 13.35 6.06
C ARG A 61 8.75 12.63 7.34
N SER A 62 8.95 11.32 7.44
CA SER A 62 8.54 10.57 8.63
C SER A 62 9.38 10.91 9.88
N HIS A 63 10.64 11.35 9.73
CA HIS A 63 11.55 11.68 10.84
C HIS A 63 12.30 13.01 10.60
N PRO A 64 11.59 14.15 10.52
CA PRO A 64 12.18 15.42 10.09
C PRO A 64 13.21 16.00 11.08
N GLY A 65 13.17 15.59 12.35
CA GLY A 65 14.09 16.02 13.39
C GLY A 65 15.33 15.14 13.57
N SER A 66 15.43 14.01 12.85
CA SER A 66 16.54 13.07 13.02
C SER A 66 17.84 13.61 12.44
N ALA A 67 18.87 13.76 13.28
CA ALA A 67 20.21 14.10 12.82
C ALA A 67 20.92 12.90 12.20
N SER A 68 20.59 11.69 12.68
CA SER A 68 21.16 10.44 12.19
C SER A 68 20.58 10.02 10.83
N HIS A 69 19.34 10.40 10.53
CA HIS A 69 18.63 10.08 9.29
C HIS A 69 18.04 11.33 8.63
N PRO A 70 18.90 12.26 8.14
CA PRO A 70 18.41 13.38 7.33
C PRO A 70 17.70 12.88 6.07
N PRO A 71 16.85 13.70 5.42
CA PRO A 71 15.94 13.26 4.35
C PRO A 71 16.57 12.33 3.31
N ALA A 72 17.71 12.70 2.72
CA ALA A 72 18.38 11.86 1.70
C ALA A 72 18.78 10.45 2.20
N ARG A 73 19.21 10.35 3.45
CA ARG A 73 19.54 9.05 4.07
C ARG A 73 18.27 8.25 4.36
N LEU A 74 17.22 8.92 4.85
CA LEU A 74 15.92 8.30 5.11
C LEU A 74 15.28 7.77 3.82
N THR A 75 15.27 8.55 2.74
CA THR A 75 14.83 8.12 1.40
C THR A 75 15.58 6.86 0.96
N THR A 76 16.91 6.85 1.09
CA THR A 76 17.73 5.68 0.71
C THR A 76 17.39 4.45 1.55
N LEU A 77 17.17 4.63 2.85
CA LEU A 77 16.76 3.55 3.74
C LEU A 77 15.39 3.00 3.34
N ARG A 78 14.36 3.86 3.27
CA ARG A 78 12.99 3.44 2.97
C ARG A 78 12.85 2.83 1.59
N ARG A 79 13.62 3.27 0.60
CA ARG A 79 13.70 2.60 -0.70
C ARG A 79 14.21 1.16 -0.58
N ARG A 80 15.26 0.91 0.20
CA ARG A 80 15.80 -0.44 0.42
C ARG A 80 14.82 -1.32 1.17
N GLU A 81 14.11 -0.77 2.14
CA GLU A 81 13.03 -1.46 2.87
C GLU A 81 11.91 -1.88 1.90
N MET A 82 11.50 -0.99 1.00
CA MET A 82 10.54 -1.26 -0.06
C MET A 82 11.01 -2.34 -1.04
N GLU A 83 12.27 -2.29 -1.47
CA GLU A 83 12.89 -3.31 -2.34
C GLU A 83 12.89 -4.68 -1.66
N ALA A 84 13.19 -4.73 -0.35
CA ALA A 84 13.18 -5.99 0.42
C ALA A 84 11.75 -6.52 0.65
N ALA A 85 10.80 -5.64 0.95
CA ALA A 85 9.40 -6.00 1.13
C ALA A 85 8.79 -6.54 -0.16
N THR A 86 8.96 -5.83 -1.27
CA THR A 86 8.45 -6.25 -2.59
C THR A 86 9.10 -7.55 -3.07
N ALA A 87 10.41 -7.73 -2.85
CA ALA A 87 11.08 -9.00 -3.11
C ALA A 87 10.54 -10.15 -2.26
N THR A 88 10.21 -9.89 -0.98
CA THR A 88 9.60 -10.89 -0.08
C THR A 88 8.22 -11.32 -0.57
N LEU A 89 7.47 -10.41 -1.20
CA LEU A 89 6.16 -10.69 -1.78
C LEU A 89 6.25 -11.27 -3.21
N GLY A 90 7.42 -11.21 -3.84
CA GLY A 90 7.68 -11.69 -5.20
C GLY A 90 7.18 -10.75 -6.31
N ALA A 91 6.92 -9.47 -6.00
CA ALA A 91 6.45 -8.47 -6.95
C ALA A 91 7.61 -7.62 -7.51
N THR A 92 7.39 -7.01 -8.67
CA THR A 92 8.33 -6.02 -9.24
C THR A 92 8.07 -4.64 -8.65
N LEU A 93 9.12 -3.91 -8.26
CA LEU A 93 9.01 -2.53 -7.79
C LEU A 93 9.33 -1.53 -8.90
N HIS A 94 8.45 -0.54 -9.06
CA HIS A 94 8.70 0.71 -9.77
C HIS A 94 8.76 1.85 -8.76
N TRP A 95 9.86 2.59 -8.73
CA TRP A 95 10.09 3.69 -7.79
C TRP A 95 9.98 5.03 -8.52
N LEU A 96 8.94 5.82 -8.23
CA LEU A 96 8.84 7.20 -8.70
C LEU A 96 9.62 8.14 -7.78
N GLY A 97 9.43 7.98 -6.46
CA GLY A 97 10.20 8.69 -5.45
C GLY A 97 9.99 10.20 -5.45
N HIS A 98 8.76 10.66 -5.68
CA HIS A 98 8.39 12.05 -5.44
C HIS A 98 8.66 12.44 -3.99
N PRO A 99 8.94 13.72 -3.69
CA PRO A 99 9.07 14.13 -2.30
C PRO A 99 7.78 13.86 -1.53
N ASP A 100 7.91 13.29 -0.34
CA ASP A 100 6.81 13.05 0.60
C ASP A 100 6.00 14.34 0.89
N CYS A 101 4.68 14.23 0.90
CA CYS A 101 3.69 15.32 0.88
C CYS A 101 3.73 16.25 -0.35
N ALA A 102 4.34 15.84 -1.47
CA ALA A 102 4.47 16.65 -2.67
C ALA A 102 4.41 15.79 -3.96
N VAL A 103 3.41 14.90 -4.04
CA VAL A 103 3.12 14.11 -5.25
C VAL A 103 2.94 15.02 -6.47
N ASP A 104 3.74 14.82 -7.51
CA ASP A 104 3.47 15.35 -8.85
C ASP A 104 2.41 14.51 -9.55
N GLU A 105 1.16 14.95 -9.50
CA GLU A 105 0.02 14.28 -10.14
C GLU A 105 0.07 14.32 -11.67
N THR A 106 0.97 15.10 -12.27
CA THR A 106 1.15 15.16 -13.72
C THR A 106 2.12 14.10 -14.25
N ALA A 107 2.81 13.37 -13.37
CA ALA A 107 3.70 12.29 -13.75
C ALA A 107 2.95 11.16 -14.49
N ASP A 108 3.45 10.79 -15.66
CA ASP A 108 2.85 9.71 -16.47
C ASP A 108 3.26 8.33 -15.94
N ILE A 109 2.34 7.68 -15.23
CA ILE A 109 2.49 6.30 -14.76
C ILE A 109 1.95 5.27 -15.76
N GLY A 110 1.30 5.70 -16.86
CA GLY A 110 0.68 4.83 -17.86
C GLY A 110 1.61 3.77 -18.45
N PRO A 111 2.89 4.08 -18.76
CA PRO A 111 3.87 3.10 -19.23
C PRO A 111 4.20 1.98 -18.24
N LEU A 112 3.95 2.20 -16.94
CA LEU A 112 4.20 1.21 -15.88
C LEU A 112 3.01 0.26 -15.68
N ILE A 113 1.85 0.57 -16.28
CA ILE A 113 0.62 -0.21 -16.11
C ILE A 113 0.40 -1.08 -17.36
N PRO A 114 0.54 -2.42 -17.27
CA PRO A 114 0.35 -3.30 -18.40
C PRO A 114 -1.11 -3.31 -18.88
N GLN A 115 -1.31 -3.74 -20.11
CA GLN A 115 -2.64 -3.85 -20.69
C GLN A 115 -3.55 -4.78 -19.87
N GLY A 116 -4.79 -4.37 -19.65
CA GLY A 116 -5.80 -5.18 -18.96
C GLY A 116 -5.58 -5.30 -17.45
N ALA A 117 -4.67 -4.55 -16.83
CA ALA A 117 -4.40 -4.67 -15.41
C ALA A 117 -5.60 -4.30 -14.52
N LEU A 118 -5.66 -4.92 -13.34
CA LEU A 118 -6.32 -4.35 -12.17
C LEU A 118 -5.33 -3.43 -11.46
N VAL A 119 -5.69 -2.16 -11.36
CA VAL A 119 -4.96 -1.15 -10.60
C VAL A 119 -5.62 -1.01 -9.23
N LEU A 120 -4.84 -1.19 -8.16
CA LEU A 120 -5.20 -0.83 -6.80
C LEU A 120 -4.45 0.42 -6.38
N ALA A 121 -5.17 1.41 -5.85
CA ALA A 121 -4.57 2.63 -5.30
C ALA A 121 -5.09 2.89 -3.87
N SER A 122 -4.41 3.76 -3.13
CA SER A 122 -4.92 4.24 -1.84
C SER A 122 -6.32 4.84 -1.97
N TRP A 123 -7.17 4.60 -0.98
CA TRP A 123 -8.53 5.13 -0.97
C TRP A 123 -8.54 6.64 -0.74
N GLU A 124 -9.35 7.35 -1.53
CA GLU A 124 -9.51 8.81 -1.42
C GLU A 124 -10.08 9.28 -0.07
N GLY A 125 -10.67 8.37 0.71
CA GLY A 125 -11.15 8.66 2.05
C GLY A 125 -10.10 8.53 3.16
N ASP A 126 -8.86 8.14 2.84
CA ASP A 126 -7.75 8.15 3.79
C ASP A 126 -7.39 9.61 4.15
N PRO A 127 -7.25 9.97 5.44
CA PRO A 127 -6.93 11.33 5.87
C PRO A 127 -5.45 11.69 5.66
N HIS A 128 -4.96 11.61 4.43
CA HIS A 128 -3.58 11.97 4.06
C HIS A 128 -3.51 12.51 2.62
N CYS A 129 -2.86 13.67 2.45
CA CYS A 129 -2.79 14.36 1.16
C CYS A 129 -2.18 13.50 0.02
N ASP A 130 -1.15 12.72 0.31
CA ASP A 130 -0.56 11.82 -0.70
C ASP A 130 -1.49 10.66 -1.06
N HIS A 131 -2.30 10.16 -0.13
CA HIS A 131 -3.27 9.10 -0.44
C HIS A 131 -4.36 9.64 -1.38
N GLU A 132 -4.84 10.86 -1.14
CA GLU A 132 -5.79 11.56 -2.01
C GLU A 132 -5.19 11.86 -3.39
N SER A 133 -3.91 12.24 -3.44
CA SER A 133 -3.20 12.56 -4.69
C SER A 133 -2.95 11.30 -5.52
N VAL A 134 -2.55 10.20 -4.90
CA VAL A 134 -2.39 8.90 -5.56
C VAL A 134 -3.71 8.35 -6.06
N ALA A 135 -4.81 8.50 -5.30
CA ALA A 135 -6.13 8.14 -5.79
C ALA A 135 -6.51 8.90 -7.06
N ARG A 136 -6.24 10.21 -7.12
CA ARG A 136 -6.47 11.06 -8.29
C ARG A 136 -5.57 10.68 -9.46
N MET A 137 -4.29 10.41 -9.21
CA MET A 137 -3.34 9.95 -10.22
C MET A 137 -3.78 8.62 -10.84
N ALA A 138 -4.23 7.65 -10.03
CA ALA A 138 -4.75 6.37 -10.52
C ALA A 138 -6.00 6.54 -11.40
N LYS A 139 -6.91 7.44 -11.01
CA LYS A 139 -8.10 7.80 -11.80
C LYS A 139 -7.71 8.46 -13.13
N ALA A 140 -6.73 9.36 -13.13
CA ALA A 140 -6.25 10.04 -14.33
C ALA A 140 -5.53 9.10 -15.31
N ALA A 141 -4.85 8.07 -14.80
CA ALA A 141 -4.17 7.05 -15.60
C ALA A 141 -5.11 5.96 -16.16
N LEU A 142 -6.40 5.99 -15.80
CA LEU A 142 -7.34 4.93 -16.17
C LEU A 142 -7.60 4.91 -17.68
N ARG A 143 -7.45 3.73 -18.28
CA ARG A 143 -7.75 3.45 -19.69
C ARG A 143 -8.92 2.48 -19.79
N PRO A 144 -9.63 2.40 -20.93
CA PRO A 144 -10.79 1.51 -21.08
C PRO A 144 -10.53 0.01 -20.82
N ASP A 145 -9.28 -0.44 -20.98
CA ASP A 145 -8.89 -1.83 -20.70
C ASP A 145 -8.61 -2.11 -19.22
N LEU A 146 -8.38 -1.08 -18.41
CA LEU A 146 -7.99 -1.20 -17.02
C LEU A 146 -9.20 -1.31 -16.08
N ALA A 147 -9.03 -2.02 -14.98
CA ALA A 147 -9.95 -1.99 -13.85
C ALA A 147 -9.31 -1.21 -12.70
N LEU A 148 -10.12 -0.49 -11.91
CA LEU A 148 -9.67 0.27 -10.75
C LEU A 148 -10.39 -0.20 -9.50
N ALA A 149 -9.63 -0.38 -8.42
CA ALA A 149 -10.14 -0.54 -7.08
C ALA A 149 -9.26 0.25 -6.09
N PHE A 150 -9.75 0.41 -4.87
CA PHE A 150 -9.04 1.13 -3.83
C PHE A 150 -8.81 0.26 -2.59
N TYR A 151 -7.79 0.59 -1.81
CA TYR A 151 -7.54 0.01 -0.50
C TYR A 151 -7.34 1.12 0.54
N PRO A 152 -7.97 1.03 1.73
CA PRO A 152 -7.74 2.00 2.79
C PRO A 152 -6.54 1.59 3.64
N VAL A 153 -5.71 2.56 4.02
CA VAL A 153 -4.67 2.40 5.05
C VAL A 153 -5.11 3.13 6.31
N TRP A 154 -5.18 4.45 6.26
CA TRP A 154 -5.49 5.28 7.43
C TRP A 154 -6.99 5.37 7.72
N GLY A 155 -7.82 5.34 6.67
CA GLY A 155 -9.29 5.33 6.78
C GLY A 155 -9.83 4.09 7.49
N ARG A 156 -8.99 3.06 7.69
CA ARG A 156 -9.32 1.92 8.55
C ARG A 156 -9.47 2.30 10.01
N PHE A 157 -8.89 3.41 10.47
CA PHE A 157 -8.96 3.83 11.87
C PHE A 157 -9.97 4.95 12.03
N GLY A 158 -10.89 4.77 12.98
CA GLY A 158 -12.03 5.68 13.19
C GLY A 158 -13.35 5.06 12.74
N ASP A 159 -14.30 5.89 12.34
CA ASP A 159 -15.68 5.53 11.99
C ASP A 159 -15.94 5.50 10.46
N ARG A 160 -14.93 5.82 9.66
CA ARG A 160 -15.01 5.83 8.19
C ARG A 160 -15.38 4.45 7.63
N GLN A 161 -16.17 4.50 6.55
CA GLN A 161 -16.65 3.34 5.79
C GLN A 161 -16.73 3.73 4.31
N ALA A 162 -16.72 2.73 3.44
CA ALA A 162 -16.97 2.92 2.01
C ALA A 162 -18.03 1.92 1.54
N GLU A 163 -18.97 2.39 0.74
CA GLU A 163 -19.94 1.53 0.08
C GLU A 163 -19.22 0.54 -0.86
N GLY A 164 -19.74 -0.68 -0.96
CA GLY A 164 -19.16 -1.70 -1.83
C GLY A 164 -17.82 -2.27 -1.36
N ALA A 165 -17.32 -1.88 -0.18
CA ALA A 165 -16.13 -2.47 0.42
C ALA A 165 -16.30 -3.98 0.65
N ARG A 166 -15.22 -4.75 0.43
CA ARG A 166 -15.16 -6.20 0.57
C ARG A 166 -13.92 -6.64 1.34
N ARG A 167 -14.03 -7.76 2.06
CA ARG A 167 -12.92 -8.40 2.75
C ARG A 167 -12.24 -9.40 1.83
N LEU A 168 -10.93 -9.30 1.69
CA LEU A 168 -10.16 -10.26 0.92
C LEU A 168 -9.87 -11.52 1.75
N ARG A 169 -10.15 -12.70 1.16
CA ARG A 169 -9.71 -13.99 1.67
C ARG A 169 -8.31 -14.29 1.15
N ALA A 170 -7.31 -14.08 1.99
CA ALA A 170 -5.92 -14.43 1.71
C ALA A 170 -5.55 -15.81 2.27
N SER A 171 -4.59 -16.48 1.63
CA SER A 171 -4.02 -17.73 2.13
C SER A 171 -3.23 -17.54 3.44
N PRO A 172 -3.06 -18.59 4.27
CA PRO A 172 -2.16 -18.55 5.41
C PRO A 172 -0.72 -18.17 5.04
N GLU A 173 -0.24 -18.62 3.88
CA GLU A 173 1.09 -18.33 3.34
C GLU A 173 1.23 -16.85 3.03
N ALA A 174 0.21 -16.24 2.40
CA ALA A 174 0.17 -14.81 2.13
C ALA A 174 0.17 -13.97 3.40
N ARG A 175 -0.57 -14.39 4.44
CA ARG A 175 -0.54 -13.70 5.75
C ARG A 175 0.85 -13.75 6.38
N ALA A 176 1.52 -14.89 6.30
CA ALA A 176 2.89 -15.04 6.79
C ALA A 176 3.90 -14.22 5.96
N ALA A 177 3.72 -14.17 4.64
CA ALA A 177 4.55 -13.35 3.74
C ALA A 177 4.37 -11.85 4.01
N LYS A 178 3.13 -11.39 4.18
CA LYS A 178 2.80 -10.03 4.59
C LYS A 178 3.50 -9.64 5.89
N ALA A 179 3.50 -10.53 6.90
CA ALA A 179 4.20 -10.28 8.16
C ALA A 179 5.72 -10.11 7.98
N ARG A 180 6.34 -10.93 7.12
CA ARG A 180 7.77 -10.80 6.80
C ARG A 180 8.07 -9.52 6.02
N ALA A 181 7.23 -9.18 5.04
CA ALA A 181 7.36 -7.94 4.27
C ALA A 181 7.18 -6.70 5.16
N LEU A 182 6.26 -6.74 6.12
CA LEU A 182 6.03 -5.63 7.04
C LEU A 182 7.25 -5.38 7.93
N ALA A 183 7.90 -6.46 8.37
CA ALA A 183 9.14 -6.37 9.15
C ALA A 183 10.32 -5.77 8.37
N CYS A 184 10.28 -5.75 7.03
CA CYS A 184 11.29 -5.07 6.22
C CYS A 184 11.24 -3.54 6.40
N HIS A 185 10.09 -2.97 6.71
CA HIS A 185 9.87 -1.53 6.93
C HIS A 185 10.32 -1.09 8.34
N ALA A 186 11.53 -1.47 8.73
CA ALA A 186 12.04 -1.34 10.09
C ALA A 186 12.07 0.12 10.60
N SER A 187 12.31 1.09 9.71
CA SER A 187 12.29 2.52 10.03
C SER A 187 10.92 3.01 10.51
N GLN A 188 9.83 2.35 10.12
CA GLN A 188 8.46 2.71 10.51
C GLN A 188 7.86 1.74 11.53
N MET A 189 8.32 0.49 11.56
CA MET A 189 7.75 -0.56 12.43
C MET A 189 8.53 -0.75 13.74
N THR A 190 9.67 -0.07 13.92
CA THR A 190 10.52 -0.19 15.09
C THR A 190 11.11 1.16 15.50
N ARG A 191 11.86 1.19 16.61
CA ARG A 191 12.65 2.37 17.05
C ARG A 191 14.07 2.37 16.46
N LEU A 192 14.24 1.93 15.22
CA LEU A 192 15.52 1.97 14.50
C LEU A 192 16.10 3.41 14.49
N ILE A 193 15.23 4.40 14.27
CA ILE A 193 15.54 5.82 14.35
C ILE A 193 15.07 6.32 15.72
N ALA A 194 16.01 6.54 16.64
CA ALA A 194 15.69 6.85 18.03
C ALA A 194 15.97 8.31 18.43
N ASP A 195 16.57 9.10 17.55
CA ASP A 195 16.99 10.48 17.82
C ASP A 195 15.98 11.55 17.36
N ASP A 196 14.81 11.15 16.88
CA ASP A 196 13.66 12.02 16.64
C ASP A 196 12.46 11.57 17.48
N PRO A 197 12.22 12.16 18.66
CA PRO A 197 11.08 11.81 19.51
C PRO A 197 9.71 12.06 18.87
N SER A 198 9.65 12.91 17.84
CA SER A 198 8.44 13.19 17.06
C SER A 198 8.35 12.39 15.76
N GLY A 199 9.37 11.58 15.47
CA GLY A 199 9.42 10.72 14.30
C GLY A 199 8.32 9.66 14.34
N PHE A 200 7.79 9.35 13.16
CA PHE A 200 6.72 8.37 13.03
C PHE A 200 7.23 6.96 13.32
N VAL A 201 6.57 6.29 14.27
CA VAL A 201 6.69 4.85 14.47
C VAL A 201 5.28 4.29 14.61
N MET A 202 4.93 3.32 13.77
CA MET A 202 3.64 2.65 13.80
C MET A 202 3.46 1.94 15.14
N GLU A 203 2.38 2.23 15.85
CA GLU A 203 2.09 1.60 17.13
C GLU A 203 1.84 0.11 16.95
N ASP A 204 2.35 -0.71 17.89
CA ASP A 204 2.25 -2.18 17.84
C ASP A 204 0.82 -2.68 17.58
N TRP A 205 -0.19 -2.04 18.18
CA TRP A 205 -1.59 -2.43 17.98
C TRP A 205 -2.10 -2.13 16.56
N ARG A 206 -1.58 -1.10 15.89
CA ARG A 206 -1.90 -0.82 14.48
C ARG A 206 -1.19 -1.82 13.58
N GLN A 207 0.07 -2.16 13.85
CA GLN A 207 0.77 -3.23 13.14
C GLN A 207 -0.02 -4.55 13.25
N ALA A 208 -0.40 -4.94 14.47
CA ALA A 208 -1.23 -6.12 14.73
C ALA A 208 -2.57 -6.03 13.99
N HIS A 209 -3.22 -4.87 13.96
CA HIS A 209 -4.46 -4.68 13.20
C HIS A 209 -4.30 -5.07 11.72
N PHE A 210 -3.25 -4.58 11.04
CA PHE A 210 -3.00 -4.89 9.62
C PHE A 210 -2.61 -6.35 9.36
N LEU A 211 -2.02 -7.05 10.34
CA LEU A 211 -1.62 -8.45 10.23
C LEU A 211 -2.76 -9.44 10.55
N GLU A 212 -3.64 -9.07 11.47
CA GLU A 212 -4.67 -9.96 12.01
C GLU A 212 -6.00 -9.83 11.26
N HIS A 213 -6.30 -8.63 10.74
CA HIS A 213 -7.55 -8.35 10.06
C HIS A 213 -7.41 -8.45 8.54
N PRO A 214 -8.49 -8.81 7.83
CA PRO A 214 -8.44 -8.94 6.38
C PRO A 214 -8.13 -7.61 5.71
N GLU A 215 -7.48 -7.71 4.55
CA GLU A 215 -7.35 -6.62 3.60
C GLU A 215 -8.74 -6.22 3.09
N ILE A 216 -8.89 -4.94 2.79
CA ILE A 216 -10.17 -4.34 2.41
C ILE A 216 -10.02 -3.77 1.02
N ILE A 217 -10.90 -4.20 0.13
CA ILE A 217 -10.97 -3.73 -1.25
C ILE A 217 -12.25 -2.95 -1.44
N ILE A 218 -12.14 -1.74 -1.99
CA ILE A 218 -13.24 -0.84 -2.28
C ILE A 218 -13.35 -0.76 -3.80
N ALA A 219 -14.49 -1.15 -4.36
CA ALA A 219 -14.71 -1.02 -5.80
C ALA A 219 -14.68 0.47 -6.20
N ALA A 220 -14.09 0.80 -7.34
CA ALA A 220 -14.29 2.12 -7.92
C ALA A 220 -15.78 2.28 -8.30
N PRO A 221 -16.37 3.47 -8.11
CA PRO A 221 -17.74 3.77 -8.51
C PRO A 221 -17.93 3.72 -10.04
#